data_AF-A0A0D3BCR9-F1
#
_entry.id   AF-A0A0D3BCR9-F1
#
_cell.length_a   1.000
_cell.length_b   1.000
_cell.length_c   1.000
_cell.angle_alpha   90.00
_cell.angle_beta   90.00
_cell.angle_gamma   90.00
#
_symmetry.space_group_name_H-M   'P 1'
#
loop_
_entity.id
_entity.type
_entity.pdbx_description
1 polymer ?
#
loop_
_entity_poly.entity_id
_entity_poly.type
_entity_poly.pdbx_seq_one_letter_code
_entity_poly.pdbx_strand_id
1 'polypeptide(L)'
;MIFLLHLIETLRKPPHSISETELWIAGNELMELTEAGFKLDWLKTKLRKVSFKRMTSYDNVSRVQEFENQVKNLKAEVSLERKTTYDHCSRVRKLEKQVKNLTAELNIEKEKSAAYATKVYALEKTMSDIIEFNKKWNSEQV
;
A
#
# COMPACT_ATOMS: atom_id res chain seq x y z
N MET A 1 19.84 18.93 -56.52
CA MET A 1 18.88 17.80 -56.69
C MET A 1 19.01 16.76 -55.58
N ILE A 2 20.22 16.48 -55.06
CA ILE A 2 20.46 15.48 -54.00
C ILE A 2 19.84 15.86 -52.64
N PHE A 3 19.98 17.13 -52.21
CA PHE A 3 19.45 17.61 -50.93
C PHE A 3 17.93 17.47 -50.75
N LEU A 4 17.16 17.76 -51.81
CA LEU A 4 15.70 17.64 -51.76
C LEU A 4 15.25 16.18 -51.65
N LEU A 5 15.96 15.27 -52.32
CA LEU A 5 15.68 13.84 -52.26
C LEU A 5 15.93 13.29 -50.85
N HIS A 6 17.08 13.63 -50.27
CA HIS A 6 17.45 13.23 -48.91
C HIS A 6 16.42 13.73 -47.87
N LEU A 7 16.01 14.99 -47.97
CA LEU A 7 14.93 15.56 -47.15
C LEU A 7 13.62 14.75 -47.25
N ILE A 8 13.19 14.40 -48.46
CA ILE A 8 11.96 13.64 -48.67
C ILE A 8 12.09 12.23 -48.09
N GLU A 9 13.23 11.57 -48.27
CA GLU A 9 13.52 10.25 -47.72
C GLU A 9 13.50 10.26 -46.19
N THR A 10 14.15 11.25 -45.57
CA THR A 10 14.14 11.43 -44.10
C THR A 10 12.72 11.69 -43.58
N LEU A 11 11.93 12.52 -44.25
CA LEU A 11 10.55 12.83 -43.85
C LEU A 11 9.55 11.70 -44.12
N ARG A 12 9.92 10.67 -44.90
CA ARG A 12 9.10 9.48 -45.16
C ARG A 12 9.25 8.44 -44.05
N LYS A 13 10.35 8.48 -43.28
CA LYS A 13 10.58 7.57 -42.16
C LYS A 13 9.58 7.84 -41.01
N PRO A 14 9.17 6.81 -40.25
CA PRO A 14 8.45 7.00 -38.99
C PRO A 14 9.24 7.94 -38.05
N PRO A 15 8.58 8.87 -37.31
CA PRO A 15 9.29 9.84 -36.46
C PRO A 15 10.29 9.23 -35.48
N HIS A 16 10.04 8.01 -34.99
CA HIS A 16 10.87 7.34 -33.98
C HIS A 16 12.06 6.58 -34.58
N SER A 17 12.07 6.33 -35.89
CA SER A 17 13.20 5.70 -36.58
C SER A 17 14.19 6.72 -37.14
N ILE A 18 13.88 8.02 -37.04
CA ILE A 18 14.78 9.09 -37.48
C ILE A 18 15.73 9.41 -36.34
N SER A 19 17.02 9.30 -36.61
CA SER A 19 18.09 9.67 -35.69
C SER A 19 18.20 11.19 -35.54
N GLU A 20 18.83 11.62 -34.45
CA GLU A 20 19.12 13.03 -34.21
C GLU A 20 20.07 13.59 -35.29
N THR A 21 21.02 12.78 -35.75
CA THR A 21 21.92 13.11 -36.87
C THR A 21 21.16 13.32 -38.18
N GLU A 22 20.20 12.44 -38.52
CA GLU A 22 19.39 12.62 -39.74
C GLU A 22 18.50 13.86 -39.68
N LEU A 23 17.94 14.20 -38.50
CA LEU A 23 17.20 15.45 -38.31
C LEU A 23 18.09 16.68 -38.46
N TRP A 24 19.33 16.61 -37.95
CA TRP A 24 20.31 17.68 -38.08
C TRP A 24 20.74 17.88 -39.53
N ILE A 25 21.06 16.80 -40.25
CA ILE A 25 21.38 16.81 -41.69
C ILE A 25 20.22 17.43 -42.46
N ALA A 26 18.99 16.92 -42.29
CA ALA A 26 17.81 17.45 -42.96
C ALA A 26 17.56 18.94 -42.65
N GLY A 27 17.87 19.39 -41.43
CA GLY A 27 17.81 20.80 -41.06
C GLY A 27 18.77 21.67 -41.87
N ASN A 28 20.03 21.22 -42.01
CA ASN A 28 21.05 21.90 -42.81
C ASN A 28 20.70 21.91 -44.30
N GLU A 29 20.30 20.76 -44.86
CA GLU A 29 19.90 20.66 -46.27
C GLU A 29 18.73 21.60 -46.61
N LEU A 30 17.78 21.74 -45.69
CA LEU A 30 16.65 22.66 -45.85
C LEU A 30 17.09 24.12 -45.79
N MET A 31 18.08 24.45 -44.95
CA MET A 31 18.67 25.79 -44.86
C MET A 31 19.39 26.14 -46.17
N GLU A 32 20.25 25.26 -46.67
CA GLU A 32 20.97 25.46 -47.94
C GLU A 32 20.02 25.68 -49.12
N LEU A 33 18.94 24.88 -49.21
CA LEU A 33 17.94 25.06 -50.27
C LEU A 33 17.16 26.38 -50.11
N THR A 34 16.90 26.81 -48.89
CA THR A 34 16.22 28.09 -48.63
C THR A 34 17.12 29.27 -49.03
N GLU A 35 18.41 29.21 -48.69
CA GLU A 35 19.43 30.19 -49.08
C GLU A 35 19.62 30.26 -50.60
N ALA A 36 19.52 29.12 -51.28
CA ALA A 36 19.50 29.05 -52.74
C ALA A 36 18.21 29.60 -53.39
N GLY A 37 17.26 30.11 -52.61
CA GLY A 37 16.05 30.79 -53.08
C GLY A 37 14.82 29.88 -53.26
N PHE A 38 14.89 28.61 -52.86
CA PHE A 38 13.72 27.72 -52.92
C PHE A 38 12.73 28.01 -51.79
N LYS A 39 11.44 28.14 -52.14
CA LYS A 39 10.36 28.32 -51.17
C LYS A 39 9.88 26.97 -50.65
N LEU A 40 10.37 26.56 -49.48
CA LEU A 40 10.18 25.22 -48.90
C LEU A 40 9.46 25.24 -47.53
N ASP A 41 8.57 26.20 -47.29
CA ASP A 41 7.86 26.38 -46.00
C ASP A 41 7.08 25.13 -45.56
N TRP A 42 6.54 24.37 -46.52
CA TRP A 42 5.83 23.13 -46.26
C TRP A 42 6.77 22.03 -45.73
N LEU A 43 7.99 21.92 -46.25
CA LEU A 43 9.02 20.98 -45.76
C LEU A 43 9.50 21.40 -44.38
N LYS A 44 9.71 22.70 -44.16
CA LYS A 44 10.07 23.27 -42.85
C LYS A 44 9.04 22.90 -41.78
N THR A 45 7.76 23.07 -42.11
CA THR A 45 6.66 22.71 -41.23
C THR A 45 6.61 21.20 -40.96
N LYS A 46 6.84 20.37 -41.99
CA LYS A 46 6.83 18.92 -41.86
C LYS A 46 7.99 18.40 -41.00
N LEU A 47 9.20 18.91 -41.19
CA LEU A 47 10.38 18.57 -40.41
C LEU A 47 10.20 18.91 -38.93
N ARG A 48 9.67 20.11 -38.62
CA ARG A 48 9.30 20.49 -37.24
C ARG A 48 8.28 19.52 -36.62
N LYS A 49 7.23 19.16 -37.35
CA LYS A 49 6.19 18.22 -36.86
C LYS A 49 6.77 16.84 -36.55
N VAL A 50 7.65 16.33 -37.41
CA VAL A 50 8.29 15.02 -37.23
C VAL A 50 9.25 15.04 -36.04
N SER A 51 10.07 16.08 -35.92
CA SER A 51 10.95 16.30 -34.76
C SER A 51 10.17 16.35 -33.44
N PHE A 52 9.08 17.12 -33.39
CA PHE A 52 8.23 17.20 -32.20
C PHE A 52 7.62 15.85 -31.82
N LYS A 53 7.03 15.13 -32.80
CA LYS A 53 6.47 13.79 -32.57
C LYS A 53 7.49 12.79 -32.05
N ARG A 54 8.72 12.84 -32.55
CA ARG A 54 9.85 12.02 -32.05
C ARG A 54 10.10 12.29 -30.58
N MET A 55 10.27 13.55 -30.21
CA MET A 55 10.58 13.96 -28.83
C MET A 55 9.48 13.52 -27.85
N THR A 56 8.21 13.82 -28.19
CA THR A 56 7.08 13.43 -27.34
C THR A 56 6.94 11.92 -27.16
N SER A 57 7.39 11.12 -28.12
CA SER A 57 7.35 9.66 -27.98
C SER A 57 8.41 9.13 -27.03
N TYR A 58 9.64 9.66 -27.07
CA TYR A 58 10.67 9.28 -26.10
C TYR A 58 10.24 9.63 -24.68
N ASP A 59 9.72 10.84 -24.47
CA ASP A 59 9.18 11.26 -23.17
C ASP A 59 8.06 10.32 -22.70
N ASN A 60 7.15 9.94 -23.60
CA ASN A 60 6.08 9.00 -23.28
C ASN A 60 6.61 7.59 -22.97
N VAL A 61 7.61 7.09 -23.70
CA VAL A 61 8.22 5.78 -23.46
C VAL A 61 8.92 5.77 -22.09
N SER A 62 9.71 6.80 -21.77
CA SER A 62 10.36 6.91 -20.46
C SER A 62 9.35 6.97 -19.33
N ARG A 63 8.26 7.74 -19.49
CA ARG A 63 7.16 7.81 -18.51
C ARG A 63 6.43 6.48 -18.35
N VAL A 64 6.19 5.75 -19.45
CA VAL A 64 5.56 4.42 -19.40
C VAL A 64 6.46 3.46 -18.64
N GLN A 65 7.76 3.44 -18.92
CA GLN A 65 8.72 2.58 -18.21
C GLN A 65 8.82 2.92 -16.73
N GLU A 66 8.77 4.21 -16.37
CA GLU A 66 8.70 4.64 -14.98
C GLU A 66 7.42 4.13 -14.29
N PHE A 67 6.26 4.29 -14.93
CA PHE A 67 5.00 3.80 -14.40
C PHE A 67 4.97 2.26 -14.28
N GLU A 68 5.53 1.53 -15.24
CA GLU A 68 5.65 0.07 -15.17
C GLU A 68 6.48 -0.36 -13.94
N ASN A 69 7.58 0.34 -13.67
CA ASN A 69 8.40 0.09 -12.48
C ASN A 69 7.65 0.42 -11.18
N GLN A 70 6.94 1.55 -11.13
CA GLN A 70 6.12 1.92 -9.97
C GLN A 70 5.01 0.88 -9.72
N VAL A 71 4.31 0.45 -10.77
CA VAL A 71 3.26 -0.60 -10.67
C VAL A 71 3.85 -1.92 -10.17
N LYS A 72 5.05 -2.31 -10.64
CA LYS A 72 5.73 -3.52 -10.17
C LYS A 72 6.10 -3.43 -8.69
N ASN A 73 6.62 -2.28 -8.25
CA ASN A 73 6.97 -2.04 -6.84
C ASN A 73 5.72 -2.07 -5.94
N LEU A 74 4.66 -1.36 -6.32
CA LEU A 74 3.39 -1.37 -5.59
C LEU A 74 2.80 -2.77 -5.49
N LYS A 75 2.89 -3.57 -6.56
CA LYS A 75 2.42 -4.96 -6.54
C LYS A 75 3.20 -5.83 -5.55
N ALA A 76 4.51 -5.60 -5.41
CA ALA A 76 5.33 -6.30 -4.43
C ALA A 76 5.00 -5.88 -3.00
N GLU A 77 4.84 -4.58 -2.75
CA GLU A 77 4.45 -4.02 -1.45
C GLU A 77 3.09 -4.54 -0.98
N VAL A 78 2.07 -4.48 -1.84
CA VAL A 78 0.73 -5.03 -1.54
C VAL A 78 0.79 -6.53 -1.24
N SER A 79 1.67 -7.28 -1.90
CA SER A 79 1.84 -8.71 -1.63
C SER A 79 2.45 -8.97 -0.25
N LEU A 80 3.42 -8.16 0.18
CA LEU A 80 4.00 -8.22 1.51
C LEU A 80 2.98 -7.84 2.59
N GLU A 81 2.25 -6.75 2.40
CA GLU A 81 1.20 -6.31 3.32
C GLU A 81 0.08 -7.34 3.49
N ARG A 82 -0.30 -8.03 2.40
CA ARG A 82 -1.28 -9.14 2.48
C ARG A 82 -0.78 -10.28 3.37
N LYS A 83 0.50 -10.62 3.27
CA LYS A 83 1.10 -11.68 4.10
C LYS A 83 1.14 -11.27 5.57
N THR A 84 1.60 -10.05 5.89
CA THR A 84 1.63 -9.56 7.27
C THR A 84 0.22 -9.48 7.86
N THR A 85 -0.76 -9.02 7.08
CA THR A 85 -2.17 -8.98 7.47
C THR A 85 -2.69 -10.38 7.80
N TYR A 86 -2.37 -11.39 7.00
CA TYR A 86 -2.75 -12.79 7.28
C TYR A 86 -2.16 -13.29 8.61
N ASP A 87 -0.88 -13.01 8.86
CA ASP A 87 -0.20 -13.38 10.10
C ASP A 87 -0.84 -12.68 11.31
N HIS A 88 -1.15 -11.38 11.19
CA HIS A 88 -1.87 -10.62 12.22
C HIS A 88 -3.27 -11.19 12.49
N CYS A 89 -4.07 -11.48 11.46
CA CYS A 89 -5.39 -12.09 11.61
C CYS A 89 -5.33 -13.46 12.30
N SER A 90 -4.28 -14.24 12.04
CA SER A 90 -4.07 -15.53 12.69
C SER A 90 -3.76 -15.37 14.18
N ARG A 91 -2.94 -14.36 14.54
CA ARG A 91 -2.66 -14.00 15.94
C ARG A 91 -3.90 -13.49 16.67
N VAL A 92 -4.68 -12.63 16.04
CA VAL A 92 -5.95 -12.10 16.61
C VAL A 92 -6.90 -13.24 16.94
N ARG A 93 -7.13 -14.18 16.02
CA ARG A 93 -7.99 -15.35 16.29
C ARG A 93 -7.50 -16.21 17.47
N LYS A 94 -6.19 -16.36 17.64
CA LYS A 94 -5.62 -17.07 18.80
C LYS A 94 -5.89 -16.32 20.10
N LEU A 95 -5.68 -15.00 20.11
CA LEU A 95 -5.94 -14.14 21.28
C LEU A 95 -7.43 -14.12 21.64
N GLU A 96 -8.33 -14.02 20.66
CA GLU A 96 -9.78 -14.08 20.88
C GLU A 96 -10.19 -15.39 21.58
N LYS A 97 -9.61 -16.52 21.16
CA LYS A 97 -9.84 -17.82 21.81
C LYS A 97 -9.33 -17.82 23.26
N GLN A 98 -8.13 -17.27 23.50
CA GLN A 98 -7.57 -17.18 24.85
C GLN A 98 -8.41 -16.29 25.76
N VAL A 99 -8.88 -15.13 25.28
CA VAL A 99 -9.76 -14.22 26.03
C VAL A 99 -11.07 -14.91 26.39
N LYS A 100 -11.69 -15.66 25.46
CA LYS A 100 -12.91 -16.43 25.75
C LYS A 100 -12.69 -17.46 26.86
N ASN A 101 -11.58 -18.19 26.81
CA ASN A 101 -11.24 -19.19 27.84
C ASN A 101 -11.06 -18.53 29.21
N LEU A 102 -10.24 -17.48 29.29
CA LEU A 102 -10.00 -16.73 30.54
C LEU A 102 -11.28 -16.12 31.12
N THR A 103 -12.19 -15.66 30.25
CA THR A 103 -13.49 -15.15 30.68
C THR A 103 -14.34 -16.23 31.35
N ALA A 104 -14.34 -17.44 30.80
CA ALA A 104 -15.05 -18.58 31.38
C ALA A 104 -14.45 -19.00 32.73
N GLU A 105 -13.12 -19.10 32.82
CA GLU A 105 -12.39 -19.41 34.06
C GLU A 105 -12.69 -18.37 35.16
N LEU A 106 -12.68 -17.08 34.81
CA LEU A 106 -12.99 -16.00 35.74
C LEU A 106 -14.42 -16.10 36.30
N ASN A 107 -15.40 -16.46 35.47
CA ASN A 107 -16.79 -16.61 35.92
C ASN A 107 -16.95 -17.78 36.90
N ILE A 108 -16.31 -18.91 36.61
CA ILE A 108 -16.29 -20.07 37.51
C ILE A 108 -15.69 -19.68 38.87
N GLU A 109 -14.60 -18.92 38.87
CA GLU A 109 -13.94 -18.53 40.12
C GLU A 109 -14.77 -17.51 40.92
N LYS A 110 -15.49 -16.62 40.25
CA LYS A 110 -16.47 -15.71 40.89
C LYS A 110 -17.59 -16.49 41.58
N GLU A 111 -18.14 -17.51 40.94
CA GLU A 111 -19.19 -18.35 41.53
C GLU A 111 -18.69 -19.12 42.76
N LYS A 112 -17.47 -19.68 42.69
CA LYS A 112 -16.84 -20.32 43.86
C LYS A 112 -16.62 -19.33 44.98
N SER A 113 -16.09 -18.15 44.69
CA SER A 113 -15.86 -17.09 45.68
C SER A 113 -17.18 -16.69 46.37
N ALA A 114 -18.27 -16.53 45.61
CA ALA A 114 -19.58 -16.27 46.18
C ALA A 114 -20.06 -17.41 47.10
N ALA A 115 -19.87 -18.66 46.69
CA ALA A 115 -20.21 -19.82 47.52
C ALA A 115 -19.38 -19.87 48.81
N TYR A 116 -18.09 -19.54 48.76
CA TYR A 116 -17.25 -19.43 49.95
C TYR A 116 -17.72 -18.29 50.87
N ALA A 117 -18.07 -17.12 50.32
CA ALA A 117 -18.56 -15.99 51.10
C ALA A 117 -19.83 -16.35 51.90
N THR A 118 -20.79 -17.05 51.28
CA THR A 118 -22.00 -17.55 51.97
C THR A 118 -21.66 -18.53 53.09
N LYS A 119 -20.72 -19.45 52.87
CA LYS A 119 -20.28 -20.41 53.90
C LYS A 119 -19.60 -19.71 55.07
N VAL A 120 -18.74 -18.72 54.80
CA VAL A 120 -18.08 -17.92 55.84
C VAL A 120 -19.11 -17.18 56.67
N TYR A 121 -20.08 -16.51 56.04
CA TYR A 121 -21.15 -15.81 56.75
C TYR A 121 -21.96 -16.75 57.67
N ALA A 122 -22.29 -17.95 57.20
CA ALA A 122 -22.99 -18.95 58.01
C ALA A 122 -22.15 -19.36 59.24
N LEU A 123 -20.84 -19.58 59.06
CA LEU A 123 -19.93 -19.91 60.17
C LEU A 123 -19.84 -18.77 61.18
N GLU A 124 -19.68 -17.52 60.74
CA GLU A 124 -19.66 -16.33 61.61
C GLU A 124 -20.94 -16.21 62.45
N LYS A 125 -22.09 -16.50 61.83
CA LYS A 125 -23.38 -16.51 62.53
C LYS A 125 -23.43 -17.59 63.61
N THR A 126 -23.04 -18.83 63.27
CA THR A 126 -23.00 -19.93 64.26
C THR A 126 -22.02 -19.66 65.40
N MET A 127 -20.86 -19.06 65.12
CA MET A 127 -19.88 -18.69 66.14
C MET A 127 -20.47 -17.64 67.10
N SER A 128 -21.20 -16.66 66.57
CA SER A 128 -21.88 -15.65 67.37
C SER A 128 -22.92 -16.27 68.30
N ASP A 129 -23.73 -17.19 67.80
CA ASP A 129 -24.76 -17.89 68.58
C ASP A 129 -24.11 -18.74 69.70
N ILE A 130 -22.98 -19.43 69.43
CA ILE A 130 -22.21 -20.18 70.44
C ILE A 130 -21.66 -19.25 71.53
N ILE A 131 -21.10 -18.10 71.15
CA ILE A 131 -20.57 -17.11 72.10
C ILE A 131 -21.69 -16.60 73.01
N GLU A 132 -22.87 -16.30 72.46
CA GLU A 132 -24.04 -15.85 73.22
C GLU A 132 -24.54 -16.93 74.19
N PHE A 133 -24.66 -18.18 73.72
CA PHE A 133 -25.03 -19.32 74.57
C PHE A 133 -24.06 -19.50 75.75
N ASN A 134 -22.75 -19.47 75.50
CA ASN A 134 -21.73 -19.61 76.54
C ASN A 134 -21.82 -18.47 77.58
N LYS A 135 -22.04 -17.22 77.13
CA LYS A 135 -22.28 -16.09 78.05
C LYS A 135 -23.49 -16.33 78.95
N LYS A 136 -24.61 -16.77 78.38
CA LYS A 136 -25.84 -17.07 79.14
C LYS A 136 -25.61 -18.20 80.16
N TRP A 137 -25.02 -19.31 79.72
CA TRP A 137 -24.72 -20.45 80.59
C TRP A 137 -23.88 -20.05 81.80
N ASN A 138 -22.80 -19.29 81.61
CA ASN A 138 -21.93 -18.87 82.71
C ASN A 138 -22.61 -17.90 83.69
N SER A 139 -23.60 -17.11 83.24
CA SER A 139 -24.36 -16.23 84.13
C SER A 139 -25.39 -16.96 85.01
N GLU A 140 -25.81 -18.16 84.63
CA GLU A 140 -26.76 -18.99 85.39
C GLU A 140 -26.07 -19.89 86.44
N GLN A 141 -24.73 -19.96 86.43
CA GLN A 141 -23.92 -20.81 87.33
C GLN A 141 -23.33 -20.05 88.53
N VAL A 142 -23.60 -18.74 88.66
CA VAL A 142 -23.16 -17.84 89.76
C VAL A 142 -24.40 -17.38 90.53
#